data_AF-A0A7W8PCN1-F1
#
_entry.id   AF-A0A7W8PCN1-F1
#
_cell.length_a   1.000
_cell.length_b   1.000
_cell.length_c   1.000
_cell.angle_alpha   90.00
_cell.angle_beta   90.00
_cell.angle_gamma   90.00
#
_symmetry.space_group_name_H-M   'P 1'
#
loop_
_entity.id
_entity.type
_entity.pdbx_description
1 polymer ?
#
loop_
_entity_poly.entity_id
_entity_poly.type
_entity_poly.pdbx_seq_one_letter_code
_entity_poly.pdbx_strand_id
1 'polypeptide(L)'
;MSTTTLSPDKHATSAAIRKDLKVNEKGRTEVPDDLYEKHLPDGITIETVNRLHEHNRTFFLASLEAFGEVSESALKKHKDIDRTSMQINAGDGARFSAQYARSVKRAATGEDGKVGSETTYGALTGKYVIKGGNADDYNAVKERFAKQAKKLFAE
;
A
#
# COMPACT_ATOMS: atom_id res chain seq x y z
N MET A 1 28.35 1.46 -6.67
CA MET A 1 27.29 1.53 -5.66
C MET A 1 26.83 2.98 -5.59
N SER A 2 25.63 3.30 -6.07
CA SER A 2 25.10 4.67 -5.96
C SER A 2 24.76 4.94 -4.50
N THR A 3 25.42 5.92 -3.89
CA THR A 3 25.06 6.45 -2.58
C THR A 3 23.86 7.37 -2.74
N THR A 4 22.67 6.79 -2.93
CA THR A 4 21.44 7.57 -2.89
C THR A 4 21.34 8.19 -1.50
N THR A 5 21.21 9.52 -1.45
CA THR A 5 21.05 10.30 -0.22
C THR A 5 19.63 10.85 -0.23
N LEU A 6 18.95 10.87 0.94
CA LEU A 6 17.61 11.45 1.01
C LEU A 6 17.65 12.92 0.58
N SER A 7 16.57 13.38 -0.04
CA SER A 7 16.44 14.79 -0.39
C SER A 7 16.42 15.69 0.87
N PRO A 8 16.82 16.96 0.75
CA PRO A 8 16.80 17.91 1.87
C PRO A 8 15.44 18.00 2.57
N ASP A 9 14.33 17.97 1.83
CA ASP A 9 12.98 18.07 2.39
C ASP A 9 12.67 16.87 3.30
N LYS A 10 13.01 15.65 2.87
CA LYS A 10 12.84 14.44 3.69
C LYS A 10 13.70 14.49 4.95
N HIS A 11 14.89 15.10 4.89
CA HIS A 11 15.72 15.34 6.07
C HIS A 11 15.11 16.37 7.02
N ALA A 12 14.55 17.46 6.50
CA ALA A 12 13.87 18.48 7.29
C ALA A 12 12.64 17.92 8.01
N THR A 13 11.77 17.19 7.30
CA THR A 13 10.60 16.51 7.88
C THR A 13 11.03 15.48 8.92
N SER A 14 12.07 14.68 8.65
CA SER A 14 12.59 13.71 9.62
C SER A 14 13.11 14.39 10.90
N ALA A 15 13.78 15.53 10.78
CA ALA A 15 14.27 16.28 11.92
C ALA A 15 13.13 16.89 12.74
N ALA A 16 12.04 17.32 12.08
CA ALA A 16 10.84 17.82 12.74
C ALA A 16 10.12 16.69 13.49
N ILE A 17 9.83 15.56 12.83
CA ILE A 17 9.23 14.35 13.42
C ILE A 17 10.02 13.87 14.64
N ARG A 18 11.35 13.85 14.56
CA ARG A 18 12.20 13.35 15.64
C ARG A 18 11.99 14.10 16.97
N LYS A 19 11.57 15.37 16.95
CA LYS A 19 11.32 16.15 18.17
C LYS A 19 10.11 15.62 18.94
N ASP A 20 9.19 14.96 18.26
CA ASP A 20 7.94 14.45 18.82
C ASP A 20 8.05 12.98 19.26
N LEU A 21 9.02 12.24 18.71
CA LEU A 21 9.23 10.83 19.04
C LEU A 21 9.99 10.66 20.36
N LYS A 22 9.45 9.83 21.25
CA LYS A 22 10.10 9.44 22.50
C LYS A 22 10.25 7.93 22.55
N VAL A 23 11.34 7.43 23.14
CA VAL A 23 11.50 6.00 23.42
C VAL A 23 11.34 5.81 24.91
N ASN A 24 10.40 4.96 25.32
CA ASN A 24 10.20 4.66 26.73
C ASN A 24 11.16 3.60 27.24
N GLU A 25 11.15 3.37 28.56
CA GLU A 25 12.03 2.43 29.25
C GLU A 25 11.90 0.98 28.75
N LYS A 26 10.79 0.63 28.10
CA LYS A 26 10.55 -0.69 27.49
C LYS A 26 11.02 -0.78 26.04
N GLY A 27 11.71 0.24 25.54
CA GLY A 27 12.19 0.31 24.16
C GLY A 27 11.10 0.54 23.12
N ARG A 28 9.88 0.91 23.52
CA ARG A 28 8.81 1.27 22.58
C ARG A 28 8.89 2.75 22.24
N THR A 29 8.71 3.06 20.95
CA THR A 29 8.54 4.45 20.52
C THR A 29 7.12 4.90 20.86
N GLU A 30 7.01 5.95 21.67
CA GLU A 30 5.80 6.69 21.91
C GLU A 30 5.63 7.71 20.80
N VAL A 31 4.49 7.60 20.10
CA VAL A 31 4.15 8.40 18.93
C VAL A 31 2.90 9.20 19.27
N PRO A 32 2.93 10.54 19.19
CA PRO A 32 1.72 11.34 19.37
C PRO A 32 0.67 11.01 18.31
N ASP A 33 -0.60 10.94 18.72
CA ASP A 33 -1.71 10.64 17.80
C ASP A 33 -1.84 11.70 16.68
N ASP A 34 -1.42 12.94 16.96
CA ASP A 34 -1.46 14.08 16.05
C ASP A 34 -0.16 14.24 15.22
N LEU A 35 0.79 13.30 15.31
CA LEU A 35 2.08 13.42 14.62
C LEU A 35 1.89 13.64 13.12
N TYR A 36 1.01 12.86 12.49
CA TYR A 36 0.79 12.99 11.05
C TYR A 36 0.19 14.35 10.68
N GLU A 37 -0.79 14.82 11.45
CA GLU A 37 -1.45 16.11 11.24
C GLU A 37 -0.49 17.30 11.38
N LYS A 38 0.39 17.27 12.38
CA LYS A 38 1.41 18.32 12.62
C LYS A 38 2.39 18.51 11.47
N HIS A 39 2.63 17.46 10.68
CA HIS A 39 3.59 17.47 9.58
C HIS A 39 2.91 17.48 8.21
N LEU A 40 1.62 17.79 8.15
CA LEU A 40 0.92 18.03 6.88
C LEU A 40 1.46 19.29 6.18
N PRO A 41 1.51 19.31 4.84
CA PRO A 41 1.85 20.51 4.09
C PRO A 41 0.85 21.65 4.32
N ASP A 42 1.31 22.89 4.13
CA ASP A 42 0.45 24.07 4.19
C ASP A 42 -0.77 23.92 3.27
N GLY A 43 -1.95 24.26 3.80
CA GLY A 43 -3.22 24.17 3.08
C GLY A 43 -3.87 22.78 3.09
N ILE A 44 -3.26 21.76 3.71
CA ILE A 44 -3.85 20.43 3.86
C ILE A 44 -4.25 20.20 5.32
N THR A 45 -5.55 19.98 5.55
CA THR A 45 -6.08 19.61 6.86
C THR A 45 -6.24 18.10 6.99
N ILE A 46 -6.28 17.58 8.22
CA ILE A 46 -6.59 16.17 8.46
C ILE A 46 -7.97 15.78 7.92
N GLU A 47 -8.93 16.71 7.95
CA GLU A 47 -10.25 16.53 7.33
C GLU A 47 -10.14 16.33 5.81
N THR A 48 -9.31 17.13 5.14
CA THR A 48 -9.05 17.00 3.70
C THR A 48 -8.45 15.64 3.37
N VAL A 49 -7.49 15.17 4.17
CA VAL A 49 -6.88 13.84 4.03
C VAL A 49 -7.93 12.74 4.20
N ASN A 50 -8.76 12.82 5.25
CA ASN A 50 -9.80 11.83 5.51
C ASN A 50 -10.84 11.79 4.37
N ARG A 51 -11.24 12.93 3.83
CA ARG A 51 -12.14 13.01 2.67
C ARG A 51 -11.51 12.39 1.43
N LEU A 52 -10.22 12.60 1.19
CA LEU A 52 -9.50 11.96 0.08
C LEU A 52 -9.42 10.44 0.26
N HIS A 53 -9.16 9.95 1.47
CA HIS A 53 -9.17 8.52 1.78
C HIS A 53 -10.54 7.89 1.54
N GLU A 54 -11.60 8.56 1.99
CA GLU A 54 -12.99 8.12 1.78
C GLU A 54 -13.34 8.07 0.29
N HIS A 55 -12.98 9.12 -0.45
CA HIS A 55 -13.17 9.16 -1.90
C HIS A 55 -12.44 8.00 -2.59
N ASN A 56 -11.17 7.76 -2.26
CA ASN A 56 -10.38 6.68 -2.85
C ASN A 56 -10.98 5.31 -2.55
N ARG A 57 -11.47 5.08 -1.32
CA ARG A 57 -12.17 3.84 -0.95
C ARG A 57 -13.44 3.64 -1.77
N THR A 58 -14.27 4.68 -1.85
CA THR A 58 -15.53 4.66 -2.59
C THR A 58 -15.28 4.42 -4.07
N PHE A 59 -14.36 5.19 -4.66
CA PHE A 59 -13.99 5.09 -6.06
C PHE A 59 -13.43 3.71 -6.41
N PHE A 60 -12.58 3.14 -5.55
CA PHE A 60 -12.03 1.80 -5.76
C PHE A 60 -13.13 0.73 -5.79
N LEU A 61 -14.05 0.74 -4.83
CA LEU A 61 -15.14 -0.23 -4.78
C LEU A 61 -16.10 -0.08 -5.96
N ALA A 62 -16.50 1.15 -6.30
CA ALA A 62 -17.35 1.42 -7.46
C ALA A 62 -16.67 0.99 -8.77
N SER A 63 -15.36 1.21 -8.90
CA SER A 63 -14.60 0.77 -10.07
C SER A 63 -14.54 -0.76 -10.18
N LEU A 64 -14.42 -1.47 -9.04
CA LEU A 64 -14.42 -2.93 -9.00
C LEU A 64 -15.77 -3.52 -9.41
N GLU A 65 -16.86 -2.94 -8.94
CA GLU A 65 -18.23 -3.32 -9.31
C GLU A 65 -18.46 -3.17 -10.82
N ALA A 66 -18.23 -1.96 -11.35
CA ALA A 66 -18.38 -1.69 -12.78
C ALA A 66 -17.47 -2.57 -13.65
N PHE A 67 -16.22 -2.79 -13.22
CA PHE A 67 -15.29 -3.66 -13.92
C PHE A 67 -15.75 -5.13 -13.92
N GLY A 68 -16.31 -5.60 -12.81
CA GLY A 68 -16.88 -6.95 -12.68
C GLY A 68 -18.00 -7.18 -13.70
N GLU A 69 -18.97 -6.28 -13.78
CA GLU A 69 -20.11 -6.38 -14.70
C GLU A 69 -19.66 -6.42 -16.18
N VAL A 70 -18.74 -5.53 -16.55
CA VAL A 70 -18.16 -5.49 -17.91
C VAL A 70 -17.39 -6.78 -18.20
N SER A 71 -16.64 -7.29 -17.21
CA SER A 71 -15.84 -8.50 -17.35
C SER A 71 -16.70 -9.75 -17.48
N GLU A 72 -17.78 -9.87 -16.72
CA GLU A 72 -18.74 -10.97 -16.84
C GLU A 72 -19.34 -11.03 -18.23
N SER A 73 -19.77 -9.88 -18.74
CA SER A 73 -20.32 -9.75 -20.09
C SER A 73 -19.29 -10.17 -21.15
N ALA A 74 -18.03 -9.71 -21.01
CA ALA A 74 -16.95 -10.07 -21.93
C ALA A 74 -16.62 -11.57 -21.88
N LEU A 75 -16.45 -12.16 -20.70
CA LEU A 75 -16.13 -13.57 -20.51
C LEU A 75 -17.31 -14.49 -20.87
N LYS A 76 -18.55 -14.00 -20.80
CA LYS A 76 -19.71 -14.74 -21.30
C LYS A 76 -19.65 -14.87 -22.82
N LYS A 77 -19.26 -13.79 -23.53
CA LYS A 77 -19.17 -13.72 -24.99
C LYS A 77 -17.91 -14.42 -25.54
N HIS A 78 -16.79 -14.26 -24.87
CA HIS A 78 -15.48 -14.77 -25.28
C HIS A 78 -15.05 -15.91 -24.35
N LYS A 79 -15.32 -17.16 -24.75
CA LYS A 79 -15.11 -18.36 -23.93
C LYS A 79 -13.65 -18.78 -23.80
N ASP A 80 -12.82 -18.33 -24.73
CA ASP A 80 -11.38 -18.53 -24.81
C ASP A 80 -10.59 -17.62 -23.86
N ILE A 81 -11.22 -16.57 -23.33
CA ILE A 81 -10.61 -15.69 -22.33
C ILE A 81 -10.87 -16.27 -20.94
N ASP A 82 -9.82 -16.44 -20.15
CA ASP A 82 -9.91 -16.92 -18.77
C ASP A 82 -9.97 -15.79 -17.73
N ARG A 83 -9.49 -14.60 -18.10
CA ARG A 83 -9.44 -13.43 -17.21
C ARG A 83 -9.44 -12.11 -17.97
N THR A 84 -9.93 -11.07 -17.31
CA THR A 84 -9.77 -9.67 -17.71
C THR A 84 -8.96 -8.92 -16.66
N SER A 85 -8.40 -7.77 -17.02
CA SER A 85 -7.68 -6.90 -16.08
C SER A 85 -7.97 -5.42 -16.35
N MET A 86 -7.97 -4.63 -15.29
CA MET A 86 -8.09 -3.18 -15.35
C MET A 86 -6.96 -2.52 -14.54
N GLN A 87 -6.53 -1.36 -15.01
CA GLN A 87 -5.61 -0.48 -14.30
C GLN A 87 -6.05 0.97 -14.44
N ILE A 88 -6.18 1.68 -13.31
CA ILE A 88 -6.53 3.10 -13.26
C ILE A 88 -5.41 3.84 -12.54
N ASN A 89 -4.88 4.90 -13.16
CA ASN A 89 -3.90 5.77 -12.52
C ASN A 89 -4.65 6.76 -11.62
N ALA A 90 -4.19 6.93 -10.38
CA ALA A 90 -4.84 7.74 -9.35
C ALA A 90 -3.98 8.94 -8.91
N GLY A 91 -3.09 9.40 -9.80
CA GLY A 91 -2.06 10.40 -9.49
C GLY A 91 -0.66 9.82 -9.48
N ASP A 92 0.33 10.66 -9.15
CA ASP A 92 1.74 10.26 -9.18
C ASP A 92 2.02 9.14 -8.17
N GLY A 93 2.56 8.02 -8.66
CA GLY A 93 2.83 6.84 -7.86
C GLY A 93 1.61 6.06 -7.34
N ALA A 94 0.37 6.49 -7.62
CA ALA A 94 -0.86 5.85 -7.13
C ALA A 94 -1.61 5.11 -8.25
N ARG A 95 -2.09 3.89 -7.95
CA ARG A 95 -2.72 3.01 -8.93
C ARG A 95 -3.76 2.09 -8.31
N PHE A 96 -4.93 2.04 -8.94
CA PHE A 96 -5.90 0.95 -8.75
C PHE A 96 -5.67 -0.11 -9.83
N SER A 97 -5.71 -1.37 -9.44
CA SER A 97 -5.62 -2.50 -10.36
C SER A 97 -6.62 -3.56 -9.97
N ALA A 98 -7.19 -4.24 -10.97
CA ALA A 98 -8.15 -5.31 -10.76
C ALA A 98 -7.95 -6.43 -11.77
N GLN A 99 -8.30 -7.64 -11.37
CA GLN A 99 -8.41 -8.82 -12.23
C GLN A 99 -9.71 -9.54 -11.93
N TYR A 100 -10.41 -9.95 -12.97
CA TYR A 100 -11.60 -10.78 -12.87
C TYR A 100 -11.33 -12.08 -13.63
N ALA A 101 -11.38 -13.21 -12.93
CA ALA A 101 -11.12 -14.52 -13.51
C ALA A 101 -12.40 -15.35 -13.61
N ARG A 102 -12.55 -16.08 -14.72
CA ARG A 102 -13.67 -17.01 -14.94
C ARG A 102 -13.75 -18.03 -13.82
N SER A 103 -12.61 -18.63 -13.46
CA SER A 103 -12.46 -19.48 -12.29
C SER A 103 -11.04 -19.46 -11.76
N VAL A 104 -10.90 -19.71 -10.46
CA VAL A 104 -9.63 -19.91 -9.77
C VAL A 104 -9.75 -21.08 -8.80
N LYS A 105 -8.67 -21.85 -8.64
CA LYS A 105 -8.59 -22.83 -7.55
C LYS A 105 -8.02 -22.15 -6.32
N ARG A 106 -8.72 -22.24 -5.19
CA ARG A 106 -8.26 -21.74 -3.89
C ARG A 106 -8.10 -22.90 -2.92
N ALA A 107 -7.13 -22.79 -2.03
CA ALA A 107 -7.02 -23.71 -0.92
C ALA A 107 -8.25 -23.54 -0.02
N ALA A 108 -8.88 -24.65 0.34
CA ALA A 108 -10.02 -24.70 1.26
C ALA A 108 -9.73 -25.74 2.33
N THR A 109 -10.00 -25.41 3.59
CA THR A 109 -9.90 -26.36 4.69
C THR A 109 -11.28 -26.98 4.89
N GLY A 110 -11.39 -28.30 4.72
CA GLY A 110 -12.61 -29.03 5.01
C GLY A 110 -12.90 -29.08 6.51
N GLU A 111 -14.13 -29.45 6.87
CA GLU A 111 -14.54 -29.63 8.27
C GLU A 111 -13.69 -30.68 9.02
N ASP A 112 -13.02 -31.58 8.30
CA ASP A 112 -12.09 -32.59 8.82
C ASP A 112 -10.65 -32.07 9.00
N GLY A 113 -10.40 -30.78 8.77
CA GLY A 113 -9.08 -30.14 8.89
C GLY A 113 -8.14 -30.43 7.72
N LYS A 114 -8.57 -31.15 6.67
CA LYS A 114 -7.74 -31.39 5.49
C LYS A 114 -7.78 -30.21 4.52
N VAL A 115 -6.62 -29.88 3.97
CA VAL A 115 -6.49 -28.86 2.93
C VAL A 115 -6.80 -29.49 1.57
N GLY A 116 -7.93 -29.08 0.97
CA GLY A 116 -8.33 -29.38 -0.40
C GLY A 116 -8.26 -28.15 -1.30
N SER A 117 -8.75 -28.30 -2.53
CA SER A 117 -8.91 -27.17 -3.47
C SER A 117 -10.38 -26.98 -3.84
N GLU A 118 -10.89 -25.77 -3.70
CA GLU A 118 -12.21 -25.38 -4.18
C GLU A 118 -12.09 -24.51 -5.43
N THR A 119 -12.99 -24.69 -6.39
CA THR A 119 -13.06 -23.82 -7.57
C THR A 119 -14.01 -22.67 -7.29
N THR A 120 -13.48 -21.45 -7.25
CA THR A 120 -14.26 -20.22 -7.17
C THR A 120 -14.49 -19.68 -8.58
N TYR A 121 -15.74 -19.52 -8.99
CA TYR A 121 -16.11 -18.87 -10.25
C TYR A 121 -16.26 -17.36 -10.05
N GLY A 122 -15.95 -16.58 -11.09
CA GLY A 122 -16.13 -15.12 -11.06
C GLY A 122 -15.25 -14.42 -10.03
N ALA A 123 -14.00 -14.84 -9.90
CA ALA A 123 -13.12 -14.35 -8.86
C ALA A 123 -12.56 -12.96 -9.22
N LEU A 124 -13.08 -11.93 -8.54
CA LEU A 124 -12.56 -10.56 -8.59
C LEU A 124 -11.46 -10.35 -7.54
N THR A 125 -10.33 -9.79 -7.96
CA THR A 125 -9.24 -9.37 -7.08
C THR A 125 -8.86 -7.94 -7.41
N GLY A 126 -8.84 -7.06 -6.42
CA GLY A 126 -8.48 -5.66 -6.57
C GLY A 126 -7.31 -5.28 -5.67
N LYS A 127 -6.52 -4.28 -6.08
CA LYS A 127 -5.48 -3.66 -5.27
C LYS A 127 -5.42 -2.17 -5.52
N TYR A 128 -5.40 -1.38 -4.44
CA TYR A 128 -4.99 0.01 -4.46
C TYR A 128 -3.56 0.12 -3.92
N VAL A 129 -2.66 0.74 -4.69
CA VAL A 129 -1.27 0.99 -4.29
C VAL A 129 -1.01 2.48 -4.34
N ILE A 130 -0.52 3.04 -3.22
CA ILE A 130 0.10 4.35 -3.17
C ILE A 130 1.59 4.11 -2.94
N LYS A 131 2.46 4.50 -3.88
CA LYS A 131 3.91 4.46 -3.66
C LYS A 131 4.30 5.63 -2.74
N GLY A 132 4.30 5.40 -1.43
CA GLY A 132 4.71 6.39 -0.41
C GLY A 132 6.22 6.68 -0.35
N GLY A 133 7.03 5.95 -1.11
CA GLY A 133 8.48 6.17 -1.25
C GLY A 133 9.05 5.29 -2.36
N ASN A 134 10.19 5.66 -2.92
CA ASN A 134 10.91 4.79 -3.87
C ASN A 134 11.88 3.86 -3.12
N ALA A 135 12.25 2.74 -3.76
CA ALA A 135 13.14 1.75 -3.15
C ALA A 135 14.51 2.35 -2.78
N ASP A 136 14.97 3.33 -3.54
CA ASP A 136 16.29 3.94 -3.37
C ASP A 136 16.34 4.80 -2.10
N ASP A 137 15.32 5.62 -1.84
CA ASP A 137 15.19 6.39 -0.60
C ASP A 137 15.13 5.47 0.62
N TYR A 138 14.35 4.38 0.52
CA TYR A 138 14.24 3.42 1.60
C TYR A 138 15.57 2.72 1.89
N ASN A 139 16.29 2.29 0.85
CA ASN A 139 17.60 1.68 0.97
C ASN A 139 18.63 2.67 1.53
N ALA A 140 18.58 3.94 1.11
CA ALA A 140 19.43 5.01 1.66
C ALA A 140 19.25 5.18 3.18
N VAL A 141 17.99 5.18 3.66
CA VAL A 141 17.69 5.23 5.10
C VAL A 141 18.31 4.03 5.81
N LYS A 142 18.10 2.82 5.29
CA LYS A 142 18.61 1.57 5.88
C LYS A 142 20.13 1.54 5.95
N GLU A 143 20.81 1.86 4.86
CA GLU A 143 22.27 1.85 4.81
C GLU A 143 22.88 2.86 5.80
N ARG A 144 22.28 4.05 5.91
CA ARG A 144 22.72 5.06 6.87
C ARG A 144 22.64 4.54 8.31
N PHE A 145 21.50 3.97 8.70
CA PHE A 145 21.34 3.43 10.05
C PHE A 145 22.18 2.17 10.29
N ALA A 146 22.36 1.30 9.30
CA ALA A 146 23.27 0.15 9.42
C ALA A 146 24.72 0.58 9.67
N LYS A 147 25.21 1.61 8.96
CA LYS A 147 26.55 2.18 9.17
C LYS A 147 26.68 2.82 10.57
N GLN A 148 25.66 3.51 11.05
CA GLN A 148 25.66 4.09 12.40
C GLN A 148 25.61 3.02 13.49
N ALA A 149 24.72 2.04 13.35
CA ALA A 149 24.59 0.91 14.27
C ALA A 149 25.89 0.11 14.37
N LYS A 150 26.57 -0.16 13.24
CA LYS A 150 27.88 -0.83 13.25
C LYS A 150 28.91 -0.07 14.08
N LYS A 151 28.91 1.27 14.06
CA LYS A 151 29.82 2.06 14.90
C LYS A 151 29.42 2.06 16.38
N LEU A 152 28.13 1.99 16.67
CA LEU A 152 27.59 2.10 18.03
C LEU A 152 27.60 0.77 18.79
N PHE A 153 27.50 -0.37 18.09
CA PHE A 153 27.25 -1.68 18.70
C PHE A 153 28.28 -2.77 18.34
N ALA A 154 29.31 -2.45 17.54
CA ALA A 154 30.37 -3.41 17.20
C ALA A 154 31.67 -3.19 18.00
N GLU A 155 31.64 -2.28 18.98
CA GLU A 155 32.58 -2.21 20.10
C GLU A 155 32.04 -3.06 21.26
#